data_AF-A0AAV2KTV2-F1
#
_entry.id   AF-A0AAV2KTV2-F1
#
_cell.length_a   1.000
_cell.length_b   1.000
_cell.length_c   1.000
_cell.angle_alpha   90.00
_cell.angle_beta   90.00
_cell.angle_gamma   90.00
#
_symmetry.space_group_name_H-M   'P 1'
#
loop_
_entity.id
_entity.type
_entity.pdbx_description
1 polymer ?
#
loop_
_entity_poly.entity_id
_entity_poly.type
_entity_poly.pdbx_seq_one_letter_code
_entity_poly.pdbx_strand_id
1 'polypeptide(L)'
;MEVSPDLVDSVVKATCVLHNYLRHGALDQALQEEHQGGSEEDNSAAAGNNNPCLLDLQRPRGNRASAEALGIRDTLKKYFTSPAGELPWQYSRVRRGLHGNPL
;
A
#
# COMPACT_ATOMS: atom_id res chain seq x y z
N MET A 1 1.57 24.48 23.68
CA MET A 1 2.25 24.35 22.38
C MET A 1 1.16 24.50 21.33
N GLU A 2 0.96 25.71 20.81
CA GLU A 2 -0.07 25.95 19.81
C GLU A 2 0.42 25.42 18.47
N VAL A 3 -0.42 24.63 17.81
CA VAL A 3 -0.12 24.01 16.53
C VAL A 3 -0.63 24.95 15.45
N SER A 4 0.27 25.68 14.79
CA SER A 4 -0.10 26.50 13.64
C SER A 4 -0.34 25.62 12.41
N PRO A 5 -1.22 26.01 11.48
CA PRO A 5 -1.45 25.28 10.23
C PRO A 5 -0.16 25.02 9.45
N ASP A 6 0.77 25.98 9.46
CA ASP A 6 2.07 25.86 8.77
C ASP A 6 2.97 24.79 9.40
N LEU A 7 2.90 24.62 10.72
CA LEU A 7 3.62 23.56 11.43
C LEU A 7 3.04 22.18 11.08
N VAL A 8 1.72 22.04 11.02
CA VAL A 8 1.06 20.80 10.60
C VAL A 8 1.47 20.42 9.18
N ASP A 9 1.42 21.39 8.26
CA ASP A 9 1.79 21.18 6.87
C ASP A 9 3.26 20.76 6.73
N SER A 10 4.16 21.38 7.49
CA SER A 10 5.58 21.02 7.54
C SER A 10 5.81 19.60 8.08
N VAL A 11 5.10 19.22 9.15
CA VAL A 11 5.19 17.88 9.74
C VAL A 11 4.65 16.82 8.78
N VAL A 12 3.53 17.07 8.12
CA VAL A 12 2.95 16.16 7.13
C VAL A 12 3.91 15.98 5.95
N LYS A 13 4.46 17.07 5.41
CA LYS A 13 5.45 17.02 4.33
C LYS A 13 6.70 16.24 4.74
N ALA A 14 7.26 16.52 5.92
CA ALA A 14 8.41 15.79 6.44
C ALA A 14 8.11 14.29 6.59
N THR A 15 6.92 13.94 7.06
CA THR A 15 6.47 12.54 7.19
C THR A 15 6.33 11.87 5.83
N CYS A 16 5.75 12.55 4.84
CA CYS A 16 5.62 12.04 3.46
C CYS A 16 6.99 11.85 2.80
N VAL A 17 7.92 12.80 2.97
CA VAL A 17 9.29 12.70 2.45
C VAL A 17 10.02 11.52 3.10
N LEU A 18 9.92 11.38 4.43
CA LEU A 18 10.51 10.25 5.15
C LEU A 18 9.91 8.91 4.69
N HIS A 19 8.60 8.84 4.52
CA HIS A 19 7.93 7.65 3.99
C HIS A 19 8.43 7.30 2.59
N ASN A 20 8.53 8.28 1.69
CA ASN A 20 9.02 8.05 0.34
C ASN A 20 10.49 7.60 0.33
N TYR A 21 11.33 8.20 1.18
CA TYR A 21 12.74 7.81 1.32
C TYR A 21 12.90 6.37 1.80
N LEU A 22 12.19 6.00 2.88
CA LEU A 22 12.18 4.63 3.41
C LEU A 22 11.59 3.63 2.40
N ARG A 23 10.56 4.04 1.65
CA ARG A 23 9.94 3.22 0.61
C ARG A 23 10.86 2.98 -0.58
N HIS A 24 11.67 3.96 -1.00
CA HIS A 24 12.64 3.77 -2.07
C HIS A 24 13.75 2.79 -1.67
N GLY A 25 14.25 2.84 -0.43
CA GLY A 25 15.17 1.82 0.09
C GLY A 25 14.55 0.42 0.14
N ALA A 26 13.27 0.31 0.50
CA ALA A 26 12.55 -0.97 0.55
C ALA A 26 12.14 -1.51 -0.85
N LEU A 27 11.97 -0.64 -1.85
CA LEU A 27 11.68 -1.02 -3.25
C LEU A 27 12.93 -1.55 -3.94
N ASP A 28 14.10 -0.94 -3.71
CA ASP A 28 15.38 -1.45 -4.20
C ASP A 28 15.68 -2.85 -3.64
N GLN A 29 15.35 -3.10 -2.36
CA GLN A 29 15.45 -4.44 -1.76
C GLN A 29 14.46 -5.43 -2.38
N ALA A 30 13.21 -5.05 -2.63
CA ALA A 30 12.20 -5.92 -3.23
C ALA A 30 12.53 -6.30 -4.69
N LEU A 31 13.14 -5.40 -5.47
CA LEU A 31 13.63 -5.70 -6.82
C LEU A 31 14.83 -6.66 -6.81
N GLN A 32 15.58 -6.69 -5.70
CA GLN A 32 16.69 -7.62 -5.48
C GLN A 32 16.17 -9.02 -5.06
N GLU A 33 15.09 -9.09 -4.28
CA GLU A 33 14.42 -10.34 -3.87
C GLU A 33 13.74 -11.06 -5.05
N GLU A 34 13.12 -10.33 -6.00
CA GLU A 34 12.50 -10.92 -7.21
C GLU A 34 13.53 -11.56 -8.17
N HIS A 35 14.83 -11.27 -8.01
CA HIS A 35 15.92 -11.90 -8.78
C HIS A 35 16.54 -13.13 -8.10
N GLN A 36 16.16 -13.46 -6.86
CA GLN A 36 16.62 -14.67 -6.14
C GLN A 36 15.42 -15.54 -5.76
N GLY A 37 14.79 -16.10 -6.78
CA GLY A 37 13.85 -17.20 -6.60
C GLY A 37 14.52 -18.42 -5.97
N GLY A 38 13.92 -18.92 -4.89
CA GLY A 38 14.02 -20.32 -4.47
C GLY A 38 15.23 -20.68 -3.61
N SER A 39 15.09 -20.59 -2.29
CA SER A 39 15.56 -21.64 -1.38
C SER A 39 14.88 -21.48 -0.03
N GLU A 40 14.19 -22.53 0.40
CA GLU A 40 13.62 -22.68 1.72
C GLU A 40 14.71 -23.02 2.72
N GLU A 41 15.62 -22.10 3.06
CA GLU A 41 16.50 -22.32 4.21
C GLU A 41 16.66 -21.05 5.05
N ASP A 42 16.33 -21.26 6.32
CA ASP A 42 16.63 -20.45 7.49
C ASP A 42 17.92 -19.63 7.34
N ASN A 43 17.79 -18.35 7.00
CA ASN A 43 18.89 -17.41 7.17
C ASN A 43 18.37 -16.07 7.68
N SER A 44 18.33 -15.99 9.01
CA SER A 44 18.32 -14.78 9.80
C SER A 44 19.62 -14.00 9.59
N ALA A 45 19.83 -13.45 8.39
CA ALA A 45 20.98 -12.61 8.08
C ALA A 45 20.53 -11.22 7.65
N ALA A 46 20.44 -10.35 8.66
CA ALA A 46 20.78 -8.93 8.61
C ALA A 46 21.23 -8.38 7.24
N ALA A 47 20.28 -7.91 6.43
CA ALA A 47 20.55 -6.82 5.48
C ALA A 47 20.18 -5.51 6.18
N GLY A 48 21.00 -5.17 7.18
CA GLY A 48 20.79 -4.05 8.07
C GLY A 48 20.66 -2.74 7.31
N ASN A 49 19.64 -1.97 7.70
CA ASN A 49 19.59 -0.56 7.43
C ASN A 49 20.86 0.05 8.08
N ASN A 50 21.89 0.39 7.29
CA ASN A 50 23.19 0.89 7.79
C ASN A 50 23.12 2.30 8.42
N ASN A 51 21.93 2.75 8.82
CA ASN A 51 21.73 4.01 9.52
C ASN A 51 21.65 3.74 11.03
N PRO A 52 22.71 4.00 11.81
CA PRO A 52 22.75 3.75 13.26
C PRO A 52 21.77 4.62 14.07
N CYS A 53 21.05 5.54 13.41
CA CYS A 53 20.12 6.48 14.03
C CYS A 53 18.65 6.01 13.98
N LEU A 54 18.31 5.00 13.18
CA LEU A 54 16.94 4.52 13.03
C LEU A 54 16.81 3.10 13.57
N LEU A 55 15.88 2.89 14.49
CA LEU A 55 15.50 1.55 14.93
C LEU A 55 15.06 0.73 13.71
N ASP A 56 15.57 -0.49 13.60
CA ASP A 56 15.14 -1.46 12.60
C ASP A 56 13.71 -1.91 12.94
N LEU A 57 12.73 -1.18 12.43
CA LEU A 57 11.33 -1.55 12.53
C LEU A 57 11.13 -2.75 11.60
N GLN A 58 11.10 -3.94 12.18
CA GLN A 58 10.76 -5.16 11.46
C GLN A 58 9.53 -4.90 10.59
N ARG A 59 9.70 -5.04 9.28
CA ARG A 59 8.62 -4.91 8.31
C ARG A 59 7.48 -5.81 8.80
N PRO A 60 6.26 -5.28 9.07
CA PRO A 60 5.17 -6.12 9.53
C PRO A 60 4.93 -7.21 8.48
N ARG A 61 5.36 -8.44 8.79
CA ARG A 61 5.19 -9.63 7.96
C ARG A 61 3.71 -9.99 7.97
N GLY A 62 2.94 -9.31 7.16
CA GLY A 62 1.53 -9.58 7.00
C GLY A 62 0.75 -8.42 6.42
N ASN A 63 0.70 -8.33 5.09
CA ASN A 63 -0.41 -7.66 4.41
C ASN A 63 -1.68 -8.54 4.44
N ARG A 64 -1.95 -9.17 5.60
CA ARG A 64 -3.13 -9.99 5.80
C ARG A 64 -4.17 -9.10 6.45
N ALA A 65 -5.10 -8.62 5.63
CA ALA A 65 -6.32 -7.99 6.13
C ALA A 65 -6.97 -8.95 7.15
N SER A 66 -7.47 -8.40 8.25
CA SER A 66 -8.22 -9.19 9.23
C SER A 66 -9.44 -9.84 8.57
N ALA A 67 -9.90 -10.96 9.11
CA ALA A 67 -11.12 -11.62 8.63
C ALA A 67 -12.32 -10.64 8.65
N GLU A 68 -12.38 -9.77 9.66
CA GLU A 68 -13.37 -8.71 9.77
C GLU A 68 -13.27 -7.69 8.62
N ALA A 69 -12.07 -7.22 8.28
CA ALA A 69 -11.86 -6.30 7.17
C ALA A 69 -12.27 -6.92 5.82
N LEU A 70 -12.01 -8.21 5.64
CA LEU A 70 -12.49 -8.97 4.47
C LEU A 70 -14.03 -9.06 4.46
N GLY A 71 -14.66 -9.27 5.61
CA GLY A 71 -16.13 -9.29 5.74
C GLY A 71 -16.80 -7.95 5.42
N ILE A 72 -16.22 -6.84 5.89
CA ILE A 72 -16.68 -5.49 5.56
C ILE A 72 -16.53 -5.24 4.06
N ARG A 73 -15.36 -5.57 3.48
CA ARG A 73 -15.12 -5.47 2.04
C ARG A 73 -16.16 -6.23 1.24
N ASP A 74 -16.45 -7.48 1.62
CA ASP A 74 -17.38 -8.33 0.87
C ASP A 74 -18.83 -7.86 1.01
N THR A 75 -19.20 -7.29 2.16
CA THR A 75 -20.51 -6.67 2.38
C THR A 75 -20.69 -5.45 1.48
N LEU A 76 -19.72 -4.53 1.49
CA LEU A 76 -19.77 -3.33 0.65
C LEU A 76 -19.77 -3.70 -0.84
N LYS A 77 -18.92 -4.65 -1.24
CA LYS A 77 -18.89 -5.17 -2.60
C LYS A 77 -20.27 -5.65 -3.03
N LYS A 78 -20.93 -6.51 -2.24
CA LYS A 78 -22.28 -7.02 -2.55
C LYS A 78 -23.30 -5.89 -2.72
N TYR A 79 -23.30 -4.91 -1.80
CA TYR A 79 -24.23 -3.78 -1.86
C TYR A 79 -24.03 -2.93 -3.12
N PHE A 80 -22.80 -2.49 -3.40
CA PHE A 80 -22.50 -1.64 -4.56
C PHE A 80 -22.62 -2.35 -5.92
N THR A 81 -22.70 -3.68 -5.94
CA THR A 81 -23.03 -4.47 -7.14
C THR A 81 -24.51 -4.82 -7.25
N SER A 82 -25.32 -4.51 -6.23
CA SER A 82 -26.77 -4.74 -6.26
C SER A 82 -27.50 -3.57 -6.93
N PRO A 83 -28.71 -3.77 -7.49
CA PRO A 83 -29.49 -2.67 -8.07
C PRO A 83 -29.80 -1.54 -7.09
N ALA A 84 -29.84 -1.81 -5.78
CA ALA A 84 -30.11 -0.81 -4.76
C ALA A 84 -28.89 0.05 -4.40
N GLY A 85 -27.68 -0.44 -4.65
CA GLY A 85 -26.42 0.23 -4.35
C GLY A 85 -25.61 0.62 -5.59
N GLU A 86 -26.15 0.38 -6.79
CA GLU A 86 -25.49 0.78 -8.03
C GLU A 86 -25.41 2.31 -8.14
N LEU A 87 -24.28 2.80 -8.65
CA LEU A 87 -24.05 4.23 -8.82
C LEU A 87 -23.91 4.54 -10.31
N PRO A 88 -24.61 5.56 -10.84
CA PRO A 88 -24.62 5.85 -12.29
C PRO A 88 -23.23 6.00 -12.93
N TRP A 89 -22.27 6.54 -12.17
CA TRP A 89 -20.90 6.76 -12.66
C TRP A 89 -20.07 5.47 -12.78
N GLN A 90 -20.46 4.37 -12.10
CA GLN A 90 -19.71 3.11 -12.12
C GLN A 90 -19.60 2.56 -13.54
N TYR A 91 -20.70 2.59 -14.30
CA TYR A 91 -20.69 2.09 -15.67
C TYR A 91 -19.84 2.93 -16.62
N SER A 92 -19.76 4.24 -16.40
CA SER A 92 -18.87 5.11 -17.19
C SER A 92 -17.41 4.78 -16.90
N ARG A 93 -17.08 4.45 -15.64
CA ARG A 93 -15.73 4.04 -15.24
C ARG A 93 -15.36 2.66 -15.78
N VAL A 94 -16.24 1.67 -15.65
CA VAL A 94 -16.01 0.29 -16.12
C VAL A 94 -15.96 0.23 -17.65
N ARG A 95 -16.86 0.95 -18.35
CA ARG A 95 -16.93 0.95 -19.82
C ARG A 95 -15.90 1.85 -20.49
N ARG A 96 -15.08 2.59 -19.74
CA ARG A 96 -14.04 3.48 -20.29
C ARG A 96 -13.08 2.74 -21.24
N GLY A 97 -12.77 1.47 -20.95
CA GLY A 97 -11.89 0.63 -21.77
C GLY A 97 -12.56 -0.06 -22.97
N LEU A 98 -13.88 0.05 -23.12
CA LEU A 98 -14.65 -0.61 -24.20
C LEU A 98 -14.82 0.29 -25.46
N HIS A 99 -14.30 1.52 -25.46
CA HIS A 99 -14.38 2.44 -26.60
C HIS A 99 -13.39 2.11 -27.74
N GLY A 100 -13.03 0.84 -27.93
CA GLY A 100 -11.84 0.46 -28.71
C GLY A 100 -12.00 -0.67 -29.73
N ASN A 101 -13.20 -1.12 -30.10
CA ASN A 101 -13.38 -1.93 -31.32
C ASN A 101 -14.83 -1.85 -31.80
N PRO A 102 -15.12 -1.20 -32.95
CA PRO A 102 -16.32 -1.52 -33.70
C PRO A 102 -16.21 -2.96 -34.24
N LEU A 103 -17.32 -3.67 -34.21
CA LEU A 103 -17.50 -4.96 -34.90
C LEU A 103 -17.25 -4.83 -36.41
#